data_AF-A0A6M4PAT9-F1
#
_entry.id   AF-A0A6M4PAT9-F1
#
_cell.length_a   1.000
_cell.length_b   1.000
_cell.length_c   1.000
_cell.angle_alpha   90.00
_cell.angle_beta   90.00
_cell.angle_gamma   90.00
#
_symmetry.space_group_name_H-M   'P 1'
#
loop_
_entity.id
_entity.type
_entity.pdbx_description
1 polymer ?
#
loop_
_entity_poly.entity_id
_entity_poly.type
_entity_poly.pdbx_seq_one_letter_code
_entity_poly.pdbx_strand_id
1 'polypeptide(L)'
;MKIPAVQPITAAQSRAARYHLGLSQAEVIKKSELPGHKLKNFETGRFVPDMAFLKQLGDFYTALGVDLADEGLAAAIPDQTPAADLKPGATMIRTVQRPCFFVSDTVSTDLLDQCLERMHLNDERIAALLTTTLKSGMLGGHHDATVAEHQELFGAMAENYLIFRLLQGNPIVQPVDASVRPATHAHLLTQFYAKSPIPVAAGADGSKVVDAAPAEEETE
;
A
#
# COMPACT_ATOMS: atom_id res chain seq x y z
N MET A 1 -22.73 7.67 -2.02
CA MET A 1 -22.48 8.26 -0.69
C MET A 1 -22.62 9.77 -0.78
N LYS A 2 -23.38 10.41 0.11
CA LYS A 2 -23.45 11.88 0.20
C LYS A 2 -22.19 12.34 0.92
N ILE A 3 -21.30 13.04 0.21
CA ILE A 3 -20.12 13.67 0.80
C ILE A 3 -20.63 14.81 1.70
N PRO A 4 -20.34 14.84 3.00
CA PRO A 4 -20.67 15.98 3.86
C PRO A 4 -20.08 17.26 3.28
N ALA A 5 -20.82 18.37 3.34
CA ALA A 5 -20.43 19.64 2.71
C ALA A 5 -19.16 20.28 3.30
N VAL A 6 -18.70 19.82 4.47
CA VAL A 6 -17.48 20.29 5.14
C VAL A 6 -16.65 19.10 5.59
N GLN A 7 -15.46 18.95 5.00
CA GLN A 7 -14.46 17.96 5.42
C GLN A 7 -13.67 18.50 6.61
N PRO A 8 -13.26 17.66 7.59
CA PRO A 8 -12.43 18.10 8.71
C PRO A 8 -11.09 18.70 8.28
N ILE A 9 -10.54 18.18 7.18
CA ILE A 9 -9.35 18.69 6.52
C ILE A 9 -9.45 18.36 5.03
N THR A 10 -9.01 19.27 4.18
CA THR A 10 -8.90 19.06 2.72
C THR A 10 -7.49 18.61 2.33
N ALA A 11 -7.33 18.01 1.15
CA ALA A 11 -6.01 17.60 0.64
C ALA A 11 -5.02 18.78 0.51
N ALA A 12 -5.54 19.98 0.20
CA ALA A 12 -4.73 21.20 0.16
C ALA A 12 -4.28 21.62 1.56
N GLN A 13 -5.19 21.63 2.55
CA GLN A 13 -4.86 21.93 3.95
C GLN A 13 -3.87 20.91 4.54
N SER A 14 -4.03 19.61 4.25
CA SER A 14 -3.09 18.57 4.71
C SER A 14 -1.67 18.83 4.20
N ARG A 15 -1.53 19.09 2.89
CA ARG A 15 -0.24 19.46 2.31
C ARG A 15 0.29 20.72 3.00
N ALA A 16 -0.50 21.79 3.06
CA ALA A 16 -0.13 23.05 3.68
C ALA A 16 0.38 22.91 5.12
N ALA A 17 -0.37 22.21 5.96
CA ALA A 17 0.01 21.89 7.33
C ALA A 17 1.36 21.15 7.38
N ARG A 18 1.54 20.15 6.51
CA ARG A 18 2.77 19.38 6.42
C ARG A 18 3.99 20.24 6.03
N TYR A 19 3.85 21.11 5.03
CA TYR A 19 4.93 22.03 4.63
C TYR A 19 5.22 23.07 5.70
N HIS A 20 4.19 23.63 6.34
CA HIS A 20 4.33 24.58 7.45
C HIS A 20 5.14 23.98 8.62
N LEU A 21 4.91 22.70 8.92
CA LEU A 21 5.64 21.96 9.95
C LEU A 21 7.01 21.43 9.49
N GLY A 22 7.39 21.64 8.22
CA GLY A 22 8.62 21.10 7.63
C GLY A 22 8.68 19.57 7.60
N LEU A 23 7.53 18.88 7.62
CA LEU A 23 7.44 17.43 7.65
C LEU A 23 7.39 16.85 6.24
N SER A 24 8.07 15.74 6.03
CA SER A 24 7.85 14.87 4.87
C SER A 24 6.56 14.05 5.03
N GLN A 25 6.02 13.54 3.92
CA GLN A 25 4.82 12.69 3.96
C GLN A 25 5.07 11.42 4.80
N ALA A 26 6.26 10.82 4.67
CA ALA A 26 6.67 9.66 5.47
C ALA A 26 6.73 9.97 6.97
N GLU A 27 7.18 11.16 7.37
CA GLU A 27 7.18 11.56 8.78
C GLU A 27 5.78 11.74 9.34
N VAL A 28 4.84 12.25 8.53
CA VAL A 28 3.43 12.34 8.94
C VAL A 28 2.85 10.94 9.14
N ILE A 29 3.07 10.02 8.20
CA ILE A 29 2.63 8.62 8.30
C ILE A 29 3.17 8.01 9.60
N LYS A 30 4.47 8.15 9.85
CA LYS A 30 5.13 7.60 11.04
C LYS A 30 4.63 8.21 12.36
N LYS A 31 4.39 9.52 12.40
CA LYS A 31 4.01 10.24 13.64
C LYS A 31 2.51 10.18 13.93
N SER A 32 1.68 10.10 12.90
CA SER A 32 0.22 10.03 13.04
C SER A 32 -0.30 8.59 13.15
N GLU A 33 0.54 7.60 12.82
CA GLU A 33 0.17 6.18 12.74
C GLU A 33 -1.00 5.91 11.76
N LEU A 34 -1.24 6.85 10.84
CA LEU A 34 -2.28 6.74 9.82
C LEU A 34 -1.83 5.84 8.65
N PRO A 35 -2.75 5.09 8.02
CA PRO A 35 -2.42 4.27 6.85
C PRO A 35 -1.78 5.09 5.73
N GLY A 36 -0.54 4.74 5.37
CA GLY A 36 0.28 5.54 4.47
C GLY A 36 -0.29 5.62 3.05
N HIS A 37 -0.87 4.52 2.57
CA HIS A 37 -1.53 4.48 1.26
C HIS A 37 -2.72 5.47 1.18
N LYS A 38 -3.49 5.62 2.26
CA LYS A 38 -4.62 6.57 2.32
C LYS A 38 -4.13 8.02 2.30
N LEU A 39 -3.11 8.35 3.11
CA LEU A 39 -2.56 9.71 3.13
C LEU A 39 -1.98 10.10 1.76
N LYS A 40 -1.20 9.21 1.13
CA LYS A 40 -0.59 9.45 -0.18
C LYS A 40 -1.64 9.70 -1.27
N ASN A 41 -2.70 8.88 -1.30
CA ASN A 41 -3.76 9.02 -2.29
C ASN A 41 -4.66 10.24 -2.00
N PHE A 42 -4.82 10.61 -0.73
CA PHE A 42 -5.53 11.80 -0.31
C PHE A 42 -4.82 13.09 -0.72
N GLU A 43 -3.54 13.26 -0.36
CA GLU A 43 -2.78 14.48 -0.68
C GLU A 43 -2.59 14.69 -2.20
N THR A 44 -2.68 13.62 -3.00
CA THR A 44 -2.63 13.69 -4.48
C THR A 44 -3.99 13.94 -5.12
N GLY A 45 -5.07 14.04 -4.34
CA GLY A 45 -6.44 14.27 -4.82
C GLY A 45 -7.06 13.09 -5.56
N ARG A 46 -6.45 11.89 -5.48
CA ARG A 46 -6.93 10.68 -6.18
C ARG A 46 -8.00 9.92 -5.40
N PHE A 47 -8.09 10.17 -4.09
CA PHE A 47 -8.96 9.48 -3.17
C PHE A 47 -9.39 10.43 -2.05
N VAL A 48 -10.63 10.31 -1.58
CA VAL A 48 -11.09 10.99 -0.36
C VAL A 48 -11.33 9.91 0.69
N PRO A 49 -10.50 9.84 1.75
CA PRO A 49 -10.70 8.90 2.85
C PRO A 49 -12.01 9.11 3.60
N ASP A 50 -12.34 8.14 4.46
CA ASP A 50 -13.47 8.27 5.36
C ASP A 50 -13.28 9.40 6.40
N MET A 51 -14.38 9.78 7.05
CA MET A 51 -14.41 10.88 8.01
C MET A 51 -13.56 10.60 9.26
N ALA A 52 -13.37 9.34 9.64
CA ALA A 52 -12.56 8.99 10.81
C ALA A 52 -11.08 9.27 10.53
N PHE A 53 -10.58 8.86 9.36
CA PHE A 53 -9.24 9.19 8.88
C PHE A 53 -9.04 10.70 8.79
N LEU A 54 -9.96 11.43 8.15
CA LEU A 54 -9.85 12.89 8.00
C LEU A 54 -9.85 13.60 9.36
N LYS A 55 -10.65 13.12 10.32
CA LYS A 55 -10.66 13.65 11.68
C LYS A 55 -9.33 13.40 12.38
N GLN A 56 -8.81 12.17 12.36
CA GLN A 56 -7.53 11.84 12.99
C GLN A 56 -6.37 12.64 12.40
N LEU A 57 -6.34 12.81 11.07
CA LEU A 57 -5.35 13.64 10.40
C LEU A 57 -5.47 15.13 10.79
N GLY A 58 -6.69 15.65 10.89
CA GLY A 58 -6.95 17.00 11.37
C GLY A 58 -6.49 17.19 12.82
N ASP A 59 -6.92 16.31 13.72
CA ASP A 59 -6.54 16.30 15.14
C ASP A 59 -5.00 16.24 15.29
N PHE A 60 -4.31 15.44 14.48
CA PHE A 60 -2.85 15.35 14.47
C PHE A 60 -2.18 16.69 14.17
N TYR A 61 -2.59 17.39 13.12
CA TYR A 61 -2.01 18.69 12.78
C TYR A 61 -2.36 19.77 13.81
N THR A 62 -3.59 19.77 14.32
CA THR A 62 -4.00 20.69 15.40
C THR A 62 -3.21 20.45 16.68
N ALA A 63 -2.92 19.19 17.04
CA ALA A 63 -2.07 18.86 18.17
C ALA A 63 -0.62 19.34 18.01
N LEU A 64 -0.14 19.49 16.77
CA LEU A 64 1.16 20.09 16.43
C LEU A 64 1.11 21.63 16.31
N GLY A 65 -0.03 22.24 16.63
CA GLY A 65 -0.20 23.70 16.67
C GLY A 65 -0.58 24.33 15.33
N VAL A 66 -1.02 23.54 14.33
CA VAL A 66 -1.53 24.09 13.07
C VAL A 66 -3.00 24.46 13.22
N ASP A 67 -3.32 25.72 12.93
CA ASP A 67 -4.70 26.16 12.78
C ASP A 67 -5.20 25.86 11.36
N LEU A 68 -6.03 24.82 11.24
CA LEU A 68 -6.58 24.39 9.95
C LEU A 68 -7.69 25.33 9.44
N ALA A 69 -8.22 26.21 10.29
CA ALA A 69 -9.20 27.24 9.91
C ALA A 69 -8.53 28.50 9.35
N ASP A 70 -7.20 28.61 9.42
CA ASP A 70 -6.46 29.71 8.82
C ASP A 70 -6.57 29.65 7.28
N GLU A 71 -7.30 30.62 6.71
CA GLU A 71 -7.49 30.76 5.27
C GLU A 71 -6.16 30.97 4.52
N GLY A 72 -5.12 31.46 5.19
CA GLY A 72 -3.77 31.66 4.63
C GLY A 72 -2.96 30.37 4.50
N LEU A 73 -3.29 29.33 5.25
CA LEU A 73 -2.53 28.08 5.28
C LEU A 73 -2.56 27.39 3.91
N ALA A 74 -3.75 27.21 3.32
CA ALA A 74 -3.90 26.56 2.02
C ALA A 74 -3.38 27.42 0.84
N ALA A 75 -3.35 28.74 1.00
CA ALA A 75 -2.86 29.67 -0.03
C ALA A 75 -1.33 29.73 -0.14
N ALA A 76 -0.60 29.26 0.88
CA ALA A 76 0.85 29.37 0.97
C ALA A 76 1.64 28.34 0.13
N ILE A 77 0.97 27.32 -0.43
CA ILE A 77 1.61 26.36 -1.34
C ILE A 77 1.20 26.71 -2.76
N PRO A 78 2.15 27.00 -3.68
CA PRO A 78 1.84 27.10 -5.09
C PRO A 78 1.26 25.75 -5.52
N ASP A 79 0.02 25.78 -5.98
CA ASP A 79 -0.75 24.61 -6.36
C ASP A 79 -0.02 23.85 -7.48
N GLN A 80 0.83 22.88 -7.11
CA GLN A 80 1.41 21.93 -8.05
C GLN A 80 0.47 20.75 -8.32
N THR A 81 -0.76 20.83 -7.82
CA THR A 81 -1.85 20.14 -8.47
C THR A 81 -2.21 20.98 -9.69
N PRO A 82 -2.26 20.44 -10.92
CA PRO A 82 -2.90 21.16 -12.01
C PRO A 82 -4.42 21.16 -11.76
N ALA A 83 -4.87 21.85 -10.71
CA ALA A 83 -6.24 22.30 -10.59
C ALA A 83 -6.27 23.64 -11.30
N ALA A 84 -6.60 23.56 -12.59
CA ALA A 84 -6.61 24.65 -13.51
C ALA A 84 -7.36 25.89 -12.98
N ASP A 85 -6.74 27.06 -13.11
CA ASP A 85 -7.43 28.33 -13.36
C ASP A 85 -8.22 28.20 -14.67
N LEU A 86 -9.37 27.53 -14.61
CA LEU A 86 -10.29 27.45 -15.74
C LEU A 86 -11.01 28.79 -15.86
N LYS A 87 -10.47 29.68 -16.69
CA LYS A 87 -11.26 30.73 -17.31
C LYS A 87 -12.47 30.08 -18.01
N PRO A 88 -13.68 30.65 -17.92
CA PRO A 88 -14.85 30.13 -18.62
C PRO A 88 -14.53 29.96 -20.11
N GLY A 89 -14.52 28.70 -20.59
CA GLY A 89 -14.27 28.38 -22.00
C GLY A 89 -12.84 27.97 -22.38
N ALA A 90 -11.87 27.97 -21.46
CA ALA A 90 -10.50 27.54 -21.76
C ALA A 90 -10.14 26.29 -20.93
N THR A 91 -10.51 25.12 -21.46
CA THR A 91 -9.78 23.83 -21.45
C THR A 91 -10.84 22.76 -21.70
N MET A 92 -10.86 22.17 -22.91
CA MET A 92 -11.46 20.84 -23.05
C MET A 92 -10.65 19.93 -22.13
N ILE A 93 -11.20 19.59 -20.95
CA ILE A 93 -10.64 18.55 -20.08
C ILE A 93 -10.64 17.29 -20.93
N ARG A 94 -9.48 16.98 -21.53
CA ARG A 94 -9.27 15.69 -22.16
C ARG A 94 -9.13 14.73 -20.99
N THR A 95 -10.22 14.04 -20.64
CA THR A 95 -10.17 12.89 -19.75
C THR A 95 -9.23 11.88 -20.39
N VAL A 96 -7.96 11.92 -19.98
CA VAL A 96 -7.00 10.87 -20.32
C VAL A 96 -7.52 9.65 -19.58
N GLN A 97 -8.10 8.69 -20.31
CA GLN A 97 -8.40 7.39 -19.74
C GLN A 97 -7.08 6.78 -19.29
N ARG A 98 -6.83 6.85 -17.99
CA ARG A 98 -5.71 6.15 -17.37
C ARG A 98 -6.14 4.70 -17.21
N PRO A 99 -5.30 3.73 -17.57
CA PRO A 99 -5.56 2.34 -17.23
C PRO A 99 -5.81 2.25 -15.73
N CYS A 100 -7.02 1.85 -15.36
CA CYS A 100 -7.37 1.44 -14.01
C CYS A 100 -7.48 -0.07 -13.98
N PHE A 101 -7.21 -0.67 -12.83
CA PHE A 101 -7.56 -2.07 -12.60
C PHE A 101 -8.86 -2.10 -11.78
N PHE A 102 -9.68 -3.10 -12.05
CA PHE A 102 -10.90 -3.35 -11.28
C PHE A 102 -10.56 -4.25 -10.11
N VAL A 103 -11.05 -3.88 -8.93
CA VAL A 103 -11.05 -4.75 -7.74
C VAL A 103 -12.29 -5.62 -7.82
N SER A 104 -12.15 -6.92 -7.57
CA SER A 104 -13.27 -7.86 -7.52
C SER A 104 -14.22 -7.49 -6.38
N ASP A 105 -15.51 -7.66 -6.63
CA ASP A 105 -16.59 -7.46 -5.66
C ASP A 105 -16.58 -8.47 -4.50
N THR A 106 -15.81 -9.57 -4.62
CA THR A 106 -15.60 -10.53 -3.53
C THR A 106 -14.57 -10.06 -2.51
N VAL A 107 -13.79 -9.02 -2.82
CA VAL A 107 -12.79 -8.44 -1.92
C VAL A 107 -13.47 -7.44 -0.99
N SER A 108 -13.48 -7.74 0.30
CA SER A 108 -14.01 -6.82 1.31
C SER A 108 -13.18 -5.53 1.37
N THR A 109 -13.81 -4.44 1.84
CA THR A 109 -13.12 -3.15 2.03
C THR A 109 -11.94 -3.27 2.98
N ASP A 110 -12.06 -4.08 4.04
CA ASP A 110 -11.01 -4.27 5.03
C ASP A 110 -9.83 -5.03 4.44
N LEU A 111 -10.11 -6.04 3.61
CA LEU A 111 -9.06 -6.78 2.90
C LEU A 111 -8.39 -5.91 1.85
N LEU A 112 -9.14 -5.08 1.14
CA LEU A 112 -8.60 -4.10 0.19
C LEU A 112 -7.63 -3.16 0.90
N ASP A 113 -8.05 -2.56 2.02
CA ASP A 113 -7.21 -1.66 2.82
C ASP A 113 -5.93 -2.36 3.30
N GLN A 114 -6.03 -3.60 3.81
CA GLN A 114 -4.87 -4.40 4.21
C GLN A 114 -3.91 -4.69 3.05
N CYS A 115 -4.45 -5.01 1.86
CA CYS A 115 -3.69 -5.26 0.65
C CYS A 115 -2.94 -4.00 0.19
N LEU A 116 -3.62 -2.86 0.13
CA LEU A 116 -3.03 -1.59 -0.29
C LEU A 116 -1.96 -1.12 0.70
N GLU A 117 -2.18 -1.30 2.00
CA GLU A 117 -1.16 -1.00 3.01
C GLU A 117 0.05 -1.93 2.88
N ARG A 118 -0.17 -3.24 2.68
CA ARG A 118 0.94 -4.18 2.48
C ARG A 118 1.76 -3.84 1.22
N MET A 119 1.09 -3.50 0.12
CA MET A 119 1.76 -3.06 -1.10
C MET A 119 2.58 -1.78 -0.87
N HIS A 120 2.05 -0.84 -0.10
CA HIS A 120 2.76 0.38 0.26
C HIS A 120 4.03 0.08 1.07
N LEU A 121 3.96 -0.78 2.09
CA LEU A 121 5.12 -1.19 2.89
C LEU A 121 6.16 -1.92 2.03
N ASN A 122 5.72 -2.72 1.06
CA ASN A 122 6.62 -3.38 0.11
C ASN A 122 7.30 -2.35 -0.81
N ASP A 123 6.59 -1.34 -1.31
CA ASP A 123 7.18 -0.27 -2.12
C ASP A 123 8.26 0.49 -1.33
N GLU A 124 8.02 0.79 -0.05
CA GLU A 124 9.02 1.41 0.82
C GLU A 124 10.25 0.51 1.01
N ARG A 125 10.03 -0.79 1.21
CA ARG A 125 11.13 -1.75 1.37
C ARG A 125 11.93 -1.93 0.08
N ILE A 126 11.26 -2.02 -1.06
CA ILE A 126 11.88 -2.07 -2.40
C ILE A 126 12.75 -0.83 -2.61
N ALA A 127 12.20 0.36 -2.35
CA ALA A 127 12.95 1.61 -2.49
C ALA A 127 14.19 1.63 -1.59
N ALA A 128 14.08 1.19 -0.34
CA ALA A 128 15.22 1.10 0.58
C ALA A 128 16.30 0.12 0.06
N LEU A 129 15.92 -1.09 -0.34
CA LEU A 129 16.84 -2.11 -0.85
C LEU A 129 17.56 -1.65 -2.12
N LEU A 130 16.87 -0.98 -3.05
CA LEU A 130 17.47 -0.45 -4.27
C LEU A 130 18.57 0.61 -4.02
N THR A 131 18.58 1.23 -2.85
CA THR A 131 19.62 2.20 -2.45
C THR A 131 20.78 1.58 -1.66
N THR A 132 20.73 0.29 -1.39
CA THR A 132 21.74 -0.39 -0.58
C THR A 132 22.99 -0.70 -1.41
N THR A 133 24.17 -0.40 -0.87
CA THR A 133 25.45 -0.68 -1.54
C THR A 133 25.73 -2.18 -1.58
N LEU A 134 25.99 -2.72 -2.77
CA LEU A 134 26.34 -4.12 -2.96
C LEU A 134 27.69 -4.45 -2.31
N LYS A 135 27.76 -5.55 -1.56
CA LYS A 135 28.98 -6.06 -0.94
C LYS A 135 29.52 -7.26 -1.73
N SER A 136 30.83 -7.30 -1.93
CA SER A 136 31.52 -8.42 -2.59
C SER A 136 31.90 -9.52 -1.60
N GLY A 137 31.91 -10.76 -2.06
CA GLY A 137 32.35 -11.93 -1.30
C GLY A 137 33.86 -12.07 -1.25
N MET A 138 34.39 -12.75 -0.23
CA MET A 138 35.84 -12.94 -0.01
C MET A 138 36.50 -13.84 -1.07
N LEU A 139 35.74 -14.72 -1.72
CA LEU A 139 36.20 -15.64 -2.78
C LEU A 139 35.71 -15.23 -4.18
N GLY A 140 35.30 -13.97 -4.36
CA GLY A 140 34.58 -13.50 -5.53
C GLY A 140 33.06 -13.58 -5.36
N GLY A 141 32.31 -13.05 -6.34
CA GLY A 141 30.85 -12.95 -6.27
C GLY A 141 30.34 -11.91 -5.26
N HIS A 142 29.06 -12.00 -4.91
CA HIS A 142 28.42 -11.14 -3.92
C HIS A 142 28.48 -11.76 -2.53
N HIS A 143 28.59 -10.92 -1.50
CA HIS A 143 28.49 -11.32 -0.11
C HIS A 143 27.09 -11.91 0.17
N ASP A 144 26.99 -12.90 1.06
CA ASP A 144 25.72 -13.57 1.38
C ASP A 144 24.59 -12.59 1.77
N ALA A 145 24.93 -11.56 2.54
CA ALA A 145 24.01 -10.46 2.86
C ALA A 145 23.43 -9.77 1.61
N THR A 146 24.25 -9.50 0.59
CA THR A 146 23.79 -8.92 -0.68
C THR A 146 22.84 -9.89 -1.40
N VAL A 147 23.13 -11.20 -1.37
CA VAL A 147 22.26 -12.21 -1.97
C VAL A 147 20.92 -12.28 -1.25
N ALA A 148 20.93 -12.24 0.09
CA ALA A 148 19.72 -12.23 0.91
C ALA A 148 18.87 -10.96 0.67
N GLU A 149 19.49 -9.78 0.64
CA GLU A 149 18.84 -8.51 0.32
C GLU A 149 18.23 -8.54 -1.09
N HIS A 150 18.91 -9.18 -2.04
CA HIS A 150 18.42 -9.36 -3.41
C HIS A 150 17.21 -10.31 -3.48
N GLN A 151 17.23 -11.41 -2.72
CA GLN A 151 16.08 -12.31 -2.58
C GLN A 151 14.90 -11.60 -1.93
N GLU A 152 15.14 -10.79 -0.91
CA GLU A 152 14.10 -9.98 -0.26
C GLU A 152 13.48 -8.96 -1.23
N LEU A 153 14.31 -8.30 -2.05
CA LEU A 153 13.84 -7.36 -3.08
C LEU A 153 12.86 -8.04 -4.05
N PHE A 154 13.24 -9.21 -4.58
CA PHE A 154 12.35 -9.99 -5.44
C PHE A 154 11.12 -10.51 -4.72
N GLY A 155 11.25 -10.89 -3.44
CA GLY A 155 10.13 -11.29 -2.59
C GLY A 155 9.09 -10.17 -2.46
N ALA A 156 9.52 -8.95 -2.13
CA ALA A 156 8.61 -7.80 -2.01
C ALA A 156 7.90 -7.47 -3.35
N MET A 157 8.63 -7.55 -4.47
CA MET A 157 8.03 -7.37 -5.81
C MET A 157 7.03 -8.46 -6.16
N ALA A 158 7.38 -9.73 -5.89
CA ALA A 158 6.52 -10.87 -6.15
C ALA A 158 5.25 -10.81 -5.29
N GLU A 159 5.36 -10.40 -4.03
CA GLU A 159 4.21 -10.23 -3.14
C GLU A 159 3.23 -9.18 -3.68
N ASN A 160 3.72 -8.04 -4.17
CA ASN A 160 2.86 -7.02 -4.79
C ASN A 160 2.10 -7.58 -6.00
N TYR A 161 2.73 -8.43 -6.80
CA TYR A 161 2.05 -9.12 -7.89
C TYR A 161 0.99 -10.11 -7.40
N LEU A 162 1.27 -10.89 -6.36
CA LEU A 162 0.30 -11.83 -5.77
C LEU A 162 -0.90 -11.10 -5.16
N ILE A 163 -0.67 -9.98 -4.46
CA ILE A 163 -1.73 -9.10 -3.94
C ILE A 163 -2.56 -8.54 -5.09
N PHE A 164 -1.93 -8.09 -6.18
CA PHE A 164 -2.66 -7.60 -7.35
C PHE A 164 -3.60 -8.68 -7.93
N ARG A 165 -3.10 -9.92 -8.07
CA ARG A 165 -3.90 -11.06 -8.53
C ARG A 165 -5.05 -11.39 -7.59
N LEU A 166 -4.81 -11.29 -6.28
CA LEU A 166 -5.84 -11.44 -5.26
C LEU A 166 -6.92 -10.36 -5.39
N LEU A 167 -6.55 -9.09 -5.53
CA LEU A 167 -7.49 -7.97 -5.67
C LEU A 167 -8.36 -8.10 -6.92
N GLN A 168 -7.89 -8.77 -7.96
CA GLN A 168 -8.66 -9.08 -9.17
C GLN A 168 -9.62 -10.28 -9.00
N GLY A 169 -9.67 -10.92 -7.83
CA GLY A 169 -10.44 -12.13 -7.59
C GLY A 169 -9.84 -13.39 -8.23
N ASN A 170 -8.54 -13.36 -8.59
CA ASN A 170 -7.85 -14.47 -9.23
C ASN A 170 -6.53 -14.79 -8.52
N PRO A 171 -6.56 -15.18 -7.23
CA PRO A 171 -5.37 -15.51 -6.47
C PRO A 171 -4.66 -16.72 -7.08
N ILE A 172 -3.34 -16.62 -7.26
CA ILE A 172 -2.51 -17.72 -7.77
C ILE A 172 -2.22 -18.73 -6.65
N VAL A 173 -2.10 -18.25 -5.42
CA VAL A 173 -1.77 -19.05 -4.24
C VAL A 173 -3.05 -19.33 -3.47
N GLN A 174 -3.37 -20.60 -3.29
CA GLN A 174 -4.47 -21.04 -2.43
C GLN A 174 -4.02 -21.02 -0.96
N PRO A 175 -4.95 -20.89 -0.01
CA PRO A 175 -4.57 -20.91 1.39
C PRO A 175 -4.10 -22.33 1.71
N VAL A 176 -2.99 -22.41 2.42
CA VAL A 176 -2.46 -23.68 2.92
C VAL A 176 -2.44 -23.58 4.44
N ASP A 177 -2.77 -24.66 5.13
CA ASP A 177 -2.70 -24.70 6.57
C ASP A 177 -1.25 -24.49 7.03
N ALA A 178 -1.00 -23.35 7.66
CA ALA A 178 0.33 -22.97 8.14
C ALA A 178 0.85 -23.87 9.28
N SER A 179 -0.03 -24.65 9.92
CA SER A 179 0.34 -25.61 10.97
C SER A 179 0.92 -26.92 10.42
N VAL A 180 0.77 -27.16 9.12
CA VAL A 180 1.26 -28.37 8.45
C VAL A 180 2.73 -28.20 8.07
N ARG A 181 3.51 -29.27 8.23
CA ARG A 181 4.92 -29.31 7.78
C ARG A 181 4.99 -29.03 6.27
N PRO A 182 5.84 -28.10 5.81
CA PRO A 182 5.94 -27.80 4.39
C PRO A 182 6.31 -29.03 3.55
N ALA A 183 5.41 -29.39 2.65
CA ALA A 183 5.62 -30.47 1.68
C ALA A 183 5.72 -29.94 0.23
N THR A 184 5.27 -28.71 -0.02
CA THR A 184 5.25 -28.11 -1.37
C THR A 184 5.74 -26.66 -1.34
N HIS A 185 6.11 -26.12 -2.51
CA HIS A 185 6.44 -24.69 -2.62
C HIS A 185 5.28 -23.78 -2.22
N ALA A 186 4.02 -24.22 -2.35
CA ALA A 186 2.88 -23.47 -1.86
C ALA A 186 2.95 -23.29 -0.33
N HIS A 187 3.29 -24.35 0.43
CA HIS A 187 3.49 -24.25 1.88
C HIS A 187 4.60 -23.27 2.24
N LEU A 188 5.76 -23.37 1.57
CA LEU A 188 6.89 -22.48 1.81
C LEU A 188 6.53 -21.02 1.49
N LEU A 189 5.77 -20.78 0.42
CA LEU A 189 5.34 -19.45 0.02
C LEU A 189 4.33 -18.85 1.00
N THR A 190 3.36 -19.65 1.46
CA THR A 190 2.40 -19.24 2.50
C THR A 190 3.11 -18.89 3.80
N GLN A 191 4.11 -19.68 4.21
CA GLN A 191 4.93 -19.38 5.38
C GLN A 191 5.78 -18.11 5.19
N PHE A 192 6.37 -17.95 3.99
CA PHE A 192 7.16 -16.77 3.65
C PHE A 192 6.33 -15.49 3.71
N TYR A 193 5.06 -15.55 3.28
CA TYR A 193 4.11 -14.44 3.32
C TYR A 193 3.11 -14.53 4.48
N ALA A 194 3.44 -15.17 5.59
CA ALA A 194 2.51 -15.36 6.70
C ALA A 194 1.98 -14.04 7.31
N LYS A 195 2.72 -12.93 7.16
CA LYS A 195 2.32 -11.58 7.59
C LYS A 195 1.57 -10.79 6.53
N SER A 196 1.36 -11.37 5.35
CA SER A 196 0.63 -10.78 4.23
C SER A 196 -0.88 -11.00 4.40
N PRO A 197 -1.74 -10.21 3.77
CA PRO A 197 -3.17 -10.54 3.64
C PRO A 197 -3.45 -11.70 2.67
N ILE A 198 -2.45 -12.14 1.87
CA ILE A 198 -2.60 -13.25 0.90
C ILE A 198 -3.18 -14.54 1.52
N PRO A 199 -2.69 -15.04 2.67
CA PRO A 199 -3.18 -16.30 3.25
C PRO A 199 -4.62 -16.21 3.78
N VAL A 200 -5.06 -15.01 4.21
CA VAL A 200 -6.39 -14.79 4.82
C VAL A 200 -7.49 -14.73 3.76
N ALA A 201 -7.19 -14.13 2.61
CA ALA A 201 -8.19 -13.86 1.59
C ALA A 201 -8.71 -15.10 0.84
N ALA A 202 -7.94 -16.19 0.86
CA ALA A 202 -8.27 -17.37 0.08
C ALA A 202 -9.18 -18.37 0.84
N GLY A 203 -9.48 -18.11 2.12
CA GLY A 203 -10.38 -18.92 2.96
C GLY A 203 -11.83 -18.44 3.04
N ALA A 204 -12.20 -17.37 2.33
CA ALA A 204 -13.55 -16.78 2.39
C ALA A 204 -14.58 -17.46 1.48
N ASP A 205 -14.14 -18.26 0.52
CA ASP A 205 -14.99 -19.16 -0.25
C ASP A 205 -14.61 -20.59 0.12
N GLY A 206 -15.59 -21.45 0.40
CA GLY A 206 -15.42 -22.82 0.89
C GLY A 206 -14.79 -23.79 -0.12
N SER A 207 -13.72 -23.38 -0.80
CA SER A 207 -12.91 -24.23 -1.65
C SER A 207 -12.08 -25.15 -0.76
N LYS A 208 -12.41 -26.44 -0.85
CA LYS A 208 -11.81 -27.58 -0.16
C LYS A 208 -10.31 -27.38 0.06
N VAL A 209 -9.89 -27.47 1.32
CA VAL A 209 -8.52 -27.78 1.71
C VAL A 209 -8.11 -29.01 0.90
N VAL A 210 -7.15 -28.85 -0.01
CA VAL A 210 -6.62 -29.99 -0.76
C VAL A 210 -5.73 -30.73 0.22
N ASP A 211 -6.21 -31.87 0.73
CA ASP A 211 -5.38 -32.82 1.46
C ASP A 211 -4.18 -33.16 0.57
N ALA A 212 -2.98 -32.86 1.07
CA ALA A 212 -1.76 -33.27 0.42
C ALA A 212 -1.78 -34.79 0.29
N ALA A 213 -1.73 -35.30 -0.95
CA ALA A 213 -1.59 -36.73 -1.21
C ALA A 213 -0.36 -37.26 -0.45
N PRO A 214 -0.43 -38.46 0.15
CA PRO A 214 0.70 -39.02 0.87
C PRO A 214 1.87 -39.19 -0.10
N ALA A 215 3.05 -38.76 0.33
CA ALA A 215 4.29 -39.01 -0.38
C ALA A 215 4.43 -40.52 -0.58
N GLU A 216 4.42 -40.97 -1.83
CA GLU A 216 4.81 -42.33 -2.15
C GLU A 216 6.28 -42.50 -1.74
N GLU A 217 6.52 -43.42 -0.81
CA GLU A 217 7.86 -43.93 -0.50
C GLU A 217 8.45 -44.55 -1.77
N GLU A 218 9.37 -43.85 -2.41
CA GLU A 218 10.26 -44.46 -3.39
C GLU A 218 11.22 -45.41 -2.65
N THR A 219 10.84 -46.68 -2.60
CA THR A 219 11.78 -47.79 -2.44
C THR A 219 12.34 -48.17 -3.80
N GLU A 220 13.56 -47.72 -4.11
CA GLU A 220 14.71 -48.55 -4.55
C GLU A 220 15.99 -47.71 -4.72
#